data_AF-A0A6M4ILI7-F1
#
_entry.id   AF-A0A6M4ILI7-F1
#
_cell.length_a   1.000
_cell.length_b   1.000
_cell.length_c   1.000
_cell.angle_alpha   90.00
_cell.angle_beta   90.00
_cell.angle_gamma   90.00
#
_symmetry.space_group_name_H-M   'P 1'
#
loop_
_entity.id
_entity.type
_entity.pdbx_description
1 polymer ?
#
loop_
_entity_poly.entity_id
_entity_poly.type
_entity_poly.pdbx_seq_one_letter_code
_entity_poly.pdbx_strand_id
1 'polypeptide(L)'
;MHQQSNRQLQERLTSLSIADVLARAARFFTRRSGVYATFIEKQGPSHLVLRGQGGEELVIAARVTDAGTSVSGSTYMFDQQLARFLDSLPTAPAVSVATPDAAAVAALPHGVS
;
A
#
# COMPACT_ATOMS: atom_id res chain seq x y z
N MET A 1 -22.39 -7.97 10.27
CA MET A 1 -21.88 -8.68 9.08
C MET A 1 -21.02 -7.73 8.24
N HIS A 2 -19.70 -7.65 8.49
CA HIS A 2 -18.79 -6.74 7.76
C HIS A 2 -17.44 -7.37 7.38
N GLN A 3 -17.34 -8.71 7.36
CA GLN A 3 -16.07 -9.39 7.06
C GLN A 3 -15.88 -9.77 5.58
N GLN A 4 -16.91 -9.64 4.73
CA GLN A 4 -16.80 -9.96 3.30
C GLN A 4 -16.04 -8.91 2.50
N SER A 5 -16.12 -7.63 2.87
CA SER A 5 -15.46 -6.52 2.15
C SER A 5 -13.93 -6.57 2.28
N ASN A 6 -13.42 -7.17 3.35
CA ASN A 6 -11.98 -7.24 3.64
C ASN A 6 -11.25 -8.34 2.85
N ARG A 7 -12.00 -9.24 2.18
CA ARG A 7 -11.43 -10.41 1.49
C ARG A 7 -11.12 -10.16 0.01
N GLN A 8 -11.59 -9.05 -0.57
CA GLN A 8 -11.42 -8.72 -1.99
C GLN A 8 -10.61 -7.43 -2.25
N LEU A 9 -10.44 -6.58 -1.23
CA LEU A 9 -9.61 -5.38 -1.34
C LEU A 9 -8.15 -5.74 -1.16
N GLN A 10 -7.39 -5.71 -2.26
CA GLN A 10 -5.94 -5.82 -2.20
C GLN A 10 -5.40 -4.51 -1.61
N GLU A 11 -4.85 -4.57 -0.39
CA GLU A 11 -4.32 -3.42 0.36
C GLU A 11 -2.81 -3.59 0.66
N ARG A 12 -2.05 -2.49 0.64
CA ARG A 12 -0.63 -2.44 1.01
C ARG A 12 -0.31 -1.15 1.77
N LEU A 13 0.48 -1.26 2.84
CA LEU A 13 1.08 -0.11 3.52
C LEU A 13 2.43 0.27 2.87
N THR A 14 2.63 1.56 2.64
CA THR A 14 3.86 2.11 2.06
C THR A 14 4.33 3.36 2.78
N SER A 15 5.63 3.60 2.76
CA SER A 15 6.25 4.84 3.25
C SER A 15 6.13 6.01 2.28
N LEU A 16 5.63 5.79 1.07
CA LEU A 16 5.44 6.84 0.07
C LEU A 16 4.28 7.77 0.45
N SER A 17 4.35 9.02 -0.04
CA SER A 17 3.21 9.94 0.02
C SER A 17 2.08 9.48 -0.92
N ILE A 18 0.86 9.95 -0.68
CA ILE A 18 -0.29 9.70 -1.58
C ILE A 18 0.04 10.14 -3.02
N ALA A 19 0.62 11.33 -3.19
CA ALA A 19 0.97 11.86 -4.51
C ALA A 19 1.97 10.96 -5.24
N ASP A 20 2.99 10.46 -4.53
CA ASP A 20 4.00 9.56 -5.10
C ASP A 20 3.41 8.19 -5.47
N VAL A 21 2.49 7.68 -4.66
CA VAL A 21 1.75 6.45 -4.97
C VAL A 21 0.94 6.61 -6.25
N LEU A 22 0.16 7.68 -6.38
CA LEU A 22 -0.68 7.91 -7.56
C LEU A 22 0.17 8.15 -8.82
N ALA A 23 1.28 8.89 -8.71
CA ALA A 23 2.21 9.11 -9.80
C ALA A 23 2.88 7.79 -10.26
N ARG A 24 3.27 6.93 -9.31
CA ARG A 24 3.79 5.59 -9.62
C ARG A 24 2.73 4.69 -10.25
N ALA A 25 1.50 4.69 -9.74
CA ALA A 25 0.39 3.92 -10.30
C ALA A 25 0.14 4.31 -11.76
N ALA A 26 -0.01 5.61 -12.03
CA ALA A 26 -0.19 6.14 -13.38
C ALA A 26 0.90 5.63 -14.32
N ARG A 27 2.18 5.76 -13.95
CA ARG A 27 3.32 5.27 -14.74
C ARG A 27 3.31 3.75 -14.92
N PHE A 28 3.00 2.98 -13.88
CA PHE A 28 3.01 1.52 -13.92
C PHE A 28 1.97 0.96 -14.89
N PHE A 29 0.76 1.50 -14.83
CA PHE A 29 -0.39 0.98 -15.58
C PHE A 29 -0.47 1.51 -17.01
N THR A 30 -0.02 2.75 -17.28
CA THR A 30 -0.01 3.33 -18.63
C THR A 30 1.17 2.87 -19.48
N ARG A 31 2.29 2.42 -18.88
CA ARG A 31 3.49 2.00 -19.62
C ARG A 31 3.37 0.61 -20.25
N ARG A 32 2.40 -0.20 -19.82
CA ARG A 32 2.17 -1.54 -20.36
C ARG A 32 1.48 -1.45 -21.72
N SER A 33 2.11 -2.00 -22.75
CA SER A 33 1.52 -2.19 -24.08
C SER A 33 0.87 -3.57 -24.19
N GLY A 34 -0.21 -3.68 -24.98
CA GLY A 34 -0.95 -4.93 -25.23
C GLY A 34 -2.38 -4.93 -24.67
N VAL A 35 -2.98 -6.12 -24.53
CA VAL A 35 -4.40 -6.33 -24.13
C VAL A 35 -4.75 -5.67 -22.79
N TYR A 36 -3.76 -5.45 -21.93
CA TYR A 36 -3.94 -4.83 -20.61
C TYR A 36 -3.49 -3.36 -20.55
N ALA A 37 -3.43 -2.68 -21.69
CA ALA A 37 -3.17 -1.24 -21.72
C ALA A 37 -4.33 -0.51 -21.04
N THR A 38 -3.98 0.38 -20.11
CA THR A 38 -4.95 1.21 -19.42
C THR A 38 -4.59 2.68 -19.55
N PHE A 39 -5.61 3.54 -19.58
CA PHE A 39 -5.48 4.97 -19.76
C PHE A 39 -6.12 5.69 -18.58
N ILE A 40 -5.58 6.84 -18.20
CA ILE A 40 -6.13 7.61 -17.09
C ILE A 40 -7.48 8.17 -17.52
N GLU A 41 -8.54 7.80 -16.79
CA GLU A 41 -9.87 8.39 -16.94
C GLU A 41 -10.03 9.59 -16.01
N LYS A 42 -9.61 9.43 -14.75
CA LYS A 42 -9.76 10.47 -13.73
C LYS A 42 -8.64 10.38 -12.70
N GLN A 43 -8.14 11.53 -12.27
CA GLN A 43 -7.23 11.62 -11.14
C GLN A 43 -7.75 12.65 -10.13
N GLY A 44 -7.89 12.23 -8.88
CA GLY A 44 -8.19 13.08 -7.75
C GLY A 44 -7.01 13.17 -6.77
N PRO A 45 -7.17 13.89 -5.64
CA PRO A 45 -6.10 14.07 -4.66
C PRO A 45 -5.64 12.77 -3.99
N SER A 46 -6.52 11.77 -3.91
CA SER A 46 -6.30 10.51 -3.19
C SER A 46 -6.66 9.27 -4.00
N HIS A 47 -7.01 9.42 -5.27
CA HIS A 47 -7.41 8.29 -6.12
C HIS A 47 -7.06 8.51 -7.59
N LEU A 48 -6.94 7.39 -8.30
CA LEU A 48 -6.71 7.30 -9.73
C LEU A 48 -7.68 6.26 -10.31
N VAL A 49 -8.42 6.65 -11.35
CA VAL A 49 -9.29 5.77 -12.15
C VAL A 49 -8.65 5.60 -13.52
N LEU A 50 -8.51 4.34 -13.92
CA LEU A 50 -7.95 3.94 -15.21
C LEU A 50 -8.97 3.10 -15.98
N ARG A 51 -8.97 3.24 -17.31
CA ARG A 51 -9.80 2.46 -18.24
C ARG A 51 -8.97 1.61 -19.17
N GLY A 52 -9.31 0.32 -19.26
CA GLY A 52 -8.83 -0.58 -20.30
C GLY A 52 -9.46 -0.29 -21.66
N GLN A 53 -8.90 -0.88 -22.72
CA GLN A 53 -9.42 -0.73 -24.09
C GLN A 53 -10.84 -1.27 -24.26
N GLY A 54 -11.22 -2.30 -23.47
CA GLY A 54 -12.57 -2.87 -23.45
C GLY A 54 -13.56 -2.16 -22.53
N GLY A 55 -13.19 -0.99 -21.97
CA GLY A 55 -14.01 -0.28 -20.99
C GLY A 55 -13.89 -0.81 -19.56
N GLU A 56 -12.99 -1.75 -19.31
CA GLU A 56 -12.69 -2.27 -17.97
C GLU A 56 -12.17 -1.16 -17.07
N GLU A 57 -12.46 -1.24 -15.77
CA GLU A 57 -12.08 -0.21 -14.79
C GLU A 57 -11.06 -0.76 -13.79
N LEU A 58 -10.07 0.08 -13.47
CA LEU A 58 -9.14 -0.09 -12.37
C LEU A 58 -9.11 1.19 -11.54
N VAL A 59 -9.41 1.06 -10.26
CA VAL A 59 -9.36 2.17 -9.30
C VAL A 59 -8.24 1.91 -8.30
N ILE A 60 -7.38 2.91 -8.10
CA ILE A 60 -6.37 2.93 -7.04
C ILE A 60 -6.74 4.07 -6.09
N ALA A 61 -6.77 3.79 -4.79
CA ALA A 61 -6.99 4.78 -3.74
C ALA A 61 -5.85 4.72 -2.72
N ALA A 62 -5.49 5.87 -2.17
CA ALA A 62 -4.49 5.98 -1.12
C ALA A 62 -4.96 6.92 -0.02
N ARG A 63 -4.69 6.56 1.24
CA ARG A 63 -5.03 7.34 2.44
C ARG A 63 -3.89 7.28 3.45
N VAL A 64 -3.74 8.33 4.24
CA VAL A 64 -2.81 8.34 5.38
C VAL A 64 -3.41 7.54 6.54
N THR A 65 -2.56 6.78 7.23
CA THR A 65 -2.84 6.06 8.48
C THR A 65 -1.69 6.31 9.47
N ASP A 66 -1.86 5.92 10.73
CA ASP A 66 -0.80 6.03 11.75
C ASP A 66 0.46 5.21 11.40
N ALA A 67 0.33 4.20 10.53
CA ALA A 67 1.42 3.31 10.12
C ALA A 67 2.06 3.70 8.77
N GLY A 68 1.58 4.76 8.10
CA GLY A 68 2.06 5.21 6.79
C GLY A 68 0.92 5.47 5.81
N THR A 69 1.16 5.27 4.51
CA THR A 69 0.11 5.39 3.50
C THR A 69 -0.47 4.02 3.18
N SER A 70 -1.77 3.84 3.41
CA SER A 70 -2.53 2.66 2.99
C SER A 70 -2.97 2.86 1.55
N VAL A 71 -2.64 1.89 0.68
CA VAL A 71 -2.96 1.87 -0.74
C VAL A 71 -3.83 0.67 -1.01
N SER A 72 -4.97 0.90 -1.65
CA SER A 72 -5.91 -0.16 -2.03
C SER A 72 -6.26 -0.05 -3.50
N GLY A 73 -6.53 -1.17 -4.15
CA GLY A 73 -7.08 -1.18 -5.50
C GLY A 73 -8.36 -1.99 -5.63
N SER A 74 -9.16 -1.65 -6.63
CA SER A 74 -10.38 -2.35 -7.03
C SER A 74 -10.39 -2.52 -8.55
N THR A 75 -10.68 -3.74 -9.00
CA THR A 75 -10.69 -4.12 -10.41
C THR A 75 -11.46 -5.43 -10.58
N TYR A 76 -11.95 -5.68 -11.80
CA TYR A 76 -12.52 -6.98 -12.21
C TYR A 76 -11.57 -7.83 -13.08
N MET A 77 -10.64 -7.20 -13.83
CA MET A 77 -9.80 -7.87 -14.85
C MET A 77 -8.29 -7.72 -14.64
N PHE A 78 -7.85 -6.77 -13.82
CA PHE A 78 -6.45 -6.43 -13.60
C PHE A 78 -5.86 -6.95 -12.28
N ASP A 79 -6.42 -8.00 -11.66
CA ASP A 79 -6.01 -8.48 -10.34
C ASP A 79 -4.52 -8.79 -10.23
N GLN A 80 -3.94 -9.43 -11.24
CA GLN A 80 -2.51 -9.75 -11.23
C GLN A 80 -1.65 -8.49 -11.35
N GLN A 81 -2.07 -7.54 -12.17
CA GLN A 81 -1.36 -6.28 -12.38
C GLN A 81 -1.44 -5.41 -11.13
N LEU A 82 -2.60 -5.39 -10.47
CA LEU A 82 -2.81 -4.74 -9.19
C LEU A 82 -1.93 -5.35 -8.10
N ALA A 83 -1.91 -6.67 -7.97
CA ALA A 83 -1.07 -7.35 -6.98
C ALA A 83 0.42 -7.04 -7.18
N ARG A 84 0.88 -7.03 -8.44
CA ARG A 84 2.28 -6.68 -8.78
C ARG A 84 2.61 -5.22 -8.50
N PHE A 85 1.67 -4.31 -8.75
CA PHE A 85 1.85 -2.90 -8.41
C PHE A 85 1.99 -2.74 -6.89
N LEU A 86 1.07 -3.31 -6.12
CA LEU A 86 1.08 -3.22 -4.65
C LEU A 86 2.37 -3.81 -4.06
N ASP A 87 2.82 -4.96 -4.57
CA ASP A 87 4.07 -5.60 -4.13
C ASP A 87 5.33 -4.78 -4.49
N SER A 88 5.26 -3.93 -5.53
CA SER A 88 6.36 -3.04 -5.92
C SER A 88 6.50 -1.77 -5.05
N LEU A 89 5.53 -1.51 -4.16
CA LEU A 89 5.57 -0.37 -3.26
C LEU A 89 6.55 -0.66 -2.10
N PRO A 90 7.42 0.31 -1.73
CA PRO A 90 8.30 0.13 -0.58
C PRO A 90 7.44 -0.01 0.67
N THR A 91 7.69 -1.06 1.44
CA THR A 91 7.00 -1.29 2.70
C THR A 91 7.35 -0.16 3.68
N ALA A 92 6.35 0.38 4.39
CA ALA A 92 6.63 1.26 5.51
C ALA A 92 7.50 0.50 6.54
N PRO A 93 8.56 1.10 7.11
CA PRO A 93 9.34 0.43 8.14
C PRO A 93 8.38 0.03 9.26
N ALA A 94 8.41 -1.24 9.65
CA ALA A 94 7.77 -1.65 10.89
C ALA A 94 8.38 -0.77 11.98
N VAL A 95 7.56 0.01 12.67
CA VAL A 95 8.00 0.66 13.91
C VAL A 95 8.48 -0.47 14.79
N SER A 96 9.80 -0.62 14.93
CA SER A 96 10.37 -1.56 15.89
C SER A 96 9.87 -1.06 17.23
N VAL A 97 8.94 -1.81 17.82
CA VAL A 97 8.73 -1.71 19.26
C VAL A 97 10.08 -2.09 19.86
N ALA A 98 10.81 -1.10 20.35
CA ALA A 98 11.99 -1.37 21.14
C ALA A 98 11.49 -2.20 22.33
N THR A 99 11.82 -3.49 22.35
CA THR A 99 11.71 -4.31 23.56
C THR A 99 12.35 -3.51 24.68
N PRO A 100 11.65 -3.17 25.78
CA PRO A 100 12.29 -2.49 26.89
C PRO A 100 13.45 -3.38 27.34
N ASP A 101 14.63 -2.78 27.34
CA ASP A 101 15.89 -3.38 27.71
C ASP A 101 15.75 -4.09 29.06
N ALA A 102 15.77 -5.43 29.01
CA ALA A 102 15.73 -6.29 30.18
C ALA A 102 17.10 -6.35 30.89
N ALA A 103 17.95 -5.33 30.77
CA ALA A 103 19.22 -5.24 31.50
C ALA A 103 19.17 -4.27 32.70
N ALA A 104 18.04 -3.58 32.95
CA ALA A 104 17.92 -2.65 34.07
C ALA A 104 17.51 -3.27 35.43
N VAL A 105 17.33 -4.60 35.55
CA VAL A 105 16.93 -5.27 36.81
C VAL A 105 18.03 -6.06 37.53
N ALA A 106 19.29 -6.00 37.07
CA ALA A 106 20.40 -6.73 37.73
C ALA A 106 21.47 -5.82 38.40
N ALA A 107 21.19 -4.53 38.57
CA ALA A 107 22.02 -3.64 39.39
C ALA A 107 21.63 -3.75 40.88
N LEU A 108 21.90 -4.90 41.49
CA LEU A 108 21.96 -5.04 42.95
C LEU A 108 23.44 -4.93 43.36
N PRO A 109 23.86 -3.89 44.10
CA PRO A 109 25.23 -3.84 44.61
C PRO A 109 25.42 -4.89 45.71
N HIS A 110 26.35 -5.82 45.48
CA HIS A 110 26.92 -6.65 46.54
C HIS A 110 27.73 -5.75 47.49
N GLY A 111 27.12 -5.33 48.59
CA GLY A 111 27.74 -4.57 49.68
C GLY A 111 27.92 -5.42 50.93
N VAL A 112 29.17 -5.83 51.14
CA VAL A 112 29.90 -6.14 52.39
C VAL A 112 29.15 -5.91 53.72
N SER A 113 29.05 -6.95 54.56
CA SER A 113 29.79 -7.06 55.83
C SER A 113 29.68 -8.45 56.46
#